data_AF-A0A940UZT2-F1
#
_entry.id   AF-A0A940UZT2-F1
#
_cell.length_a   1.000
_cell.length_b   1.000
_cell.length_c   1.000
_cell.angle_alpha   90.00
_cell.angle_beta   90.00
_cell.angle_gamma   90.00
#
_symmetry.space_group_name_H-M   'P 1'
#
loop_
_entity.id
_entity.type
_entity.pdbx_description
1 polymer ?
#
loop_
_entity_poly.entity_id
_entity_poly.type
_entity_poly.pdbx_seq_one_letter_code
_entity_poly.pdbx_strand_id
1 'polypeptide(L)'
;MGINDSLNKIEKIIEAGIDEEGAAEVLTIMGVRDFPRETLPGLRIYSEVLPKVAEYTFTVSQRYLHFLWDTLDKSPICINVDFAIPFRRMIARALFKKCGKNFIADENCRFNFGQGI
;
A
#
# COMPACT_ATOMS: atom_id res chain seq x y z
N MET A 1 -16.63 12.81 -0.85
CA MET A 1 -16.34 11.72 -1.81
C MET A 1 -16.71 10.42 -1.13
N GLY A 2 -17.47 9.53 -1.77
CA GLY A 2 -17.85 8.26 -1.16
C GLY A 2 -16.67 7.30 -1.05
N ILE A 3 -16.80 6.24 -0.23
CA ILE A 3 -15.75 5.21 -0.09
C ILE A 3 -15.42 4.59 -1.45
N ASN A 4 -16.43 4.28 -2.26
CA ASN A 4 -16.25 3.71 -3.60
C ASN A 4 -15.49 4.65 -4.54
N ASP A 5 -15.78 5.95 -4.50
CA ASP A 5 -15.07 6.94 -5.32
C ASP A 5 -13.60 7.04 -4.91
N SER A 6 -13.34 7.05 -3.59
CA SER A 6 -12.00 7.03 -3.02
C SER A 6 -11.21 5.79 -3.45
N LEU A 7 -11.82 4.60 -3.35
CA LEU A 7 -11.21 3.33 -3.76
C LEU A 7 -10.93 3.30 -5.27
N ASN A 8 -11.89 3.73 -6.10
CA ASN A 8 -11.70 3.81 -7.56
C ASN A 8 -10.55 4.76 -7.93
N LYS A 9 -10.39 5.86 -7.19
CA LYS A 9 -9.28 6.80 -7.39
C LYS A 9 -7.94 6.17 -7.02
N ILE A 10 -7.88 5.49 -5.87
CA ILE A 10 -6.68 4.77 -5.42
C ILE A 10 -6.29 3.68 -6.43
N GLU A 11 -7.26 2.90 -6.92
CA GLU A 11 -6.99 1.83 -7.88
C GLU A 11 -6.32 2.37 -9.15
N LYS A 12 -6.82 3.49 -9.70
CA LYS A 12 -6.20 4.15 -10.86
C LYS A 12 -4.77 4.61 -10.60
N ILE A 13 -4.48 5.14 -9.40
CA ILE A 13 -3.12 5.55 -9.00
C ILE A 13 -2.19 4.34 -8.96
N ILE A 14 -2.66 3.22 -8.39
CA ILE A 14 -1.89 1.98 -8.30
C ILE A 14 -1.64 1.39 -9.69
N GLU A 15 -2.67 1.33 -10.54
CA GLU A 15 -2.58 0.81 -11.92
C GLU A 15 -1.66 1.63 -12.82
N ALA A 16 -1.57 2.94 -12.60
CA ALA A 16 -0.64 3.81 -13.32
C ALA A 16 0.84 3.61 -12.91
N GLY A 17 1.11 2.84 -11.85
CA GLY A 17 2.43 2.69 -11.25
C GLY A 17 2.69 3.77 -10.22
N ILE A 18 2.31 3.50 -8.98
CA ILE A 18 2.39 4.48 -7.89
C ILE A 18 3.82 5.00 -7.66
N ASP A 19 3.95 6.30 -7.47
CA ASP A 19 5.18 7.02 -7.13
C ASP A 19 4.99 7.82 -5.82
N GLU A 20 5.88 8.78 -5.55
CA GLU A 20 5.83 9.61 -4.35
C GLU A 20 4.53 10.44 -4.27
N GLU A 21 4.15 11.08 -5.38
CA GLU A 21 2.94 11.91 -5.44
C GLU A 21 1.69 11.05 -5.31
N GLY A 22 1.66 9.90 -5.97
CA GLY A 22 0.59 8.92 -5.82
C GLY A 22 0.46 8.43 -4.38
N ALA A 23 1.59 8.11 -3.72
CA ALA A 23 1.57 7.69 -2.32
C ALA A 23 1.04 8.80 -1.39
N ALA A 24 1.48 10.04 -1.58
CA ALA A 24 1.00 11.19 -0.81
C ALA A 24 -0.50 11.47 -1.03
N GLU A 25 -0.98 11.28 -2.26
CA GLU A 25 -2.40 11.40 -2.58
C GLU A 25 -3.23 10.30 -1.90
N VAL A 26 -2.75 9.04 -1.91
CA VAL A 26 -3.40 7.94 -1.20
C VAL A 26 -3.45 8.20 0.31
N LEU A 27 -2.38 8.70 0.92
CA LEU A 27 -2.38 9.11 2.34
C LEU A 27 -3.46 10.15 2.64
N THR A 28 -3.61 11.14 1.76
CA THR A 28 -4.65 12.17 1.88
C THR A 28 -6.05 11.54 1.82
N ILE A 29 -6.28 10.60 0.89
CA ILE A 29 -7.55 9.86 0.77
C ILE A 29 -7.83 9.01 2.02
N MET A 30 -6.80 8.41 2.60
CA MET A 30 -6.86 7.65 3.86
C MET A 30 -7.11 8.53 5.09
N GLY A 31 -7.16 9.86 4.93
CA GLY A 31 -7.34 10.80 6.03
C GLY A 31 -6.07 11.13 6.81
N VAL A 32 -4.91 10.64 6.37
CA VAL A 32 -3.59 11.03 6.91
C VAL A 32 -3.21 12.37 6.26
N ARG A 33 -3.68 13.45 6.86
CA ARG A 33 -3.40 14.81 6.42
C ARG A 33 -2.04 15.27 6.93
N ASP A 34 -1.40 16.17 6.18
CA ASP A 34 -0.16 16.85 6.57
C ASP A 34 1.07 15.94 6.75
N PHE A 35 1.08 14.76 6.11
CA PHE A 35 2.29 13.95 6.04
C PHE A 35 3.35 14.70 5.18
N PRO A 36 4.58 14.96 5.70
CA PRO A 36 5.58 15.71 4.97
C PRO A 36 6.11 14.86 3.80
N ARG A 37 5.72 15.21 2.57
CA ARG A 37 5.99 14.41 1.36
C ARG A 37 7.48 14.24 1.11
N GLU A 38 8.25 15.30 1.36
CA GLU A 38 9.69 15.36 1.26
C GLU A 38 10.42 14.32 2.15
N THR A 39 9.73 13.75 3.14
CA THR A 39 10.29 12.69 3.98
C THR A 39 10.10 11.30 3.38
N LEU A 40 9.13 11.09 2.48
CA LEU A 40 8.79 9.79 1.89
C LEU A 40 9.99 9.09 1.23
N PRO A 41 10.87 9.79 0.46
CA PRO A 41 12.06 9.15 -0.11
C PRO A 41 13.08 8.71 0.96
N GLY A 42 13.16 9.44 2.07
CA GLY A 42 14.13 9.18 3.15
C GLY A 42 13.71 8.11 4.17
N LEU A 43 12.44 7.68 4.15
CA LEU A 43 11.97 6.62 5.04
C LEU A 43 12.61 5.28 4.70
N ARG A 44 12.95 4.51 5.74
CA ARG A 44 13.24 3.08 5.59
C ARG A 44 12.06 2.27 6.07
N ILE A 45 11.56 1.39 5.20
CA ILE A 45 10.43 0.51 5.50
C ILE A 45 10.91 -0.90 5.83
N TYR A 46 10.06 -1.69 6.50
CA TYR A 46 10.40 -3.03 6.98
C TYR A 46 11.01 -3.92 5.88
N SER A 47 10.44 -3.89 4.69
CA SER A 47 10.84 -4.75 3.58
C SER A 47 12.25 -4.44 3.07
N GLU A 48 12.74 -3.21 3.25
CA GLU A 48 14.09 -2.77 2.82
C GLU A 48 15.21 -3.25 3.74
N VAL A 49 14.89 -3.70 4.96
CA VAL A 49 15.89 -4.19 5.94
C VAL A 49 15.88 -5.71 6.08
N LEU A 50 15.11 -6.42 5.25
CA LEU A 50 15.06 -7.88 5.26
C LEU A 50 16.34 -8.49 4.65
N PRO A 51 16.83 -9.63 5.17
CA PRO A 51 18.07 -10.25 4.69
C PRO A 51 18.10 -10.55 3.18
N LYS A 52 16.92 -10.81 2.58
CA LYS A 52 16.77 -11.15 1.17
C LYS A 52 16.54 -9.94 0.25
N VAL A 53 16.62 -8.69 0.75
CA VAL A 53 16.44 -7.50 -0.11
C VAL A 53 17.46 -7.42 -1.24
N ALA A 54 18.68 -7.94 -1.03
CA ALA A 54 19.69 -8.03 -2.06
C ALA A 54 19.31 -9.00 -3.20
N GLU A 55 18.45 -9.98 -2.93
CA GLU A 55 17.90 -10.92 -3.92
C GLU A 55 16.60 -10.39 -4.54
N TYR A 56 15.79 -9.64 -3.76
CA TYR A 56 14.51 -9.07 -4.15
C TYR A 56 14.59 -7.55 -4.12
N THR A 57 14.99 -6.95 -5.23
CA THR A 57 14.97 -5.49 -5.40
C THR A 57 13.52 -4.98 -5.45
N PHE A 58 13.25 -3.82 -4.84
CA PHE A 58 11.98 -3.14 -5.00
C PHE A 58 12.03 -2.14 -6.16
N THR A 59 11.01 -2.14 -7.00
CA THR A 59 10.71 -0.94 -7.78
C THR A 59 10.19 0.17 -6.85
N VAL A 60 10.27 1.43 -7.30
CA VAL A 60 9.69 2.58 -6.58
C VAL A 60 8.22 2.32 -6.22
N SER A 61 7.46 1.78 -7.17
CA SER A 61 6.05 1.43 -6.99
C SER A 61 5.84 0.36 -5.92
N GLN A 62 6.61 -0.73 -5.97
CA GLN A 62 6.52 -1.78 -4.95
C GLN A 62 6.86 -1.27 -3.56
N ARG A 63 7.88 -0.41 -3.43
CA ARG A 63 8.24 0.22 -2.16
C ARG A 63 7.06 1.00 -1.58
N TYR A 64 6.40 1.85 -2.37
CA TYR A 64 5.26 2.63 -1.91
C TYR A 64 4.02 1.77 -1.61
N LEU A 65 3.80 0.68 -2.33
CA LEU A 65 2.74 -0.28 -2.01
C LEU A 65 2.99 -0.98 -0.66
N HIS A 66 4.22 -1.39 -0.36
CA HIS A 66 4.60 -1.92 0.95
C HIS A 66 4.41 -0.87 2.05
N PHE A 67 4.82 0.38 1.80
CA PHE A 67 4.61 1.49 2.72
C PHE A 67 3.12 1.73 3.03
N LEU A 68 2.28 1.78 2.01
CA LEU A 68 0.84 2.01 2.16
C LEU A 68 0.14 0.86 2.87
N TRP A 69 0.58 -0.38 2.62
CA TRP A 69 0.10 -1.55 3.36
C TRP A 69 0.33 -1.39 4.87
N ASP A 70 1.57 -1.07 5.27
CA ASP A 70 1.92 -0.86 6.67
C ASP A 70 1.24 0.40 7.27
N THR A 71 0.97 1.42 6.44
CA THR A 71 0.39 2.68 6.89
C THR A 71 -1.12 2.60 7.11
N LEU A 72 -1.81 1.70 6.38
CA LEU A 72 -3.24 1.46 6.60
C LEU A 72 -3.52 1.14 8.07
N ASP A 73 -2.78 0.19 8.64
CA ASP A 73 -2.92 -0.27 10.04
C ASP A 73 -2.72 0.85 11.07
N LYS A 74 -2.08 1.96 10.68
CA LYS A 74 -1.81 3.11 11.55
C LYS A 74 -2.83 4.24 11.38
N SER A 75 -3.76 4.12 10.44
CA SER A 75 -4.81 5.09 10.18
C SER A 75 -6.16 4.64 10.76
N PRO A 76 -6.99 5.56 11.30
CA PRO A 76 -8.36 5.25 11.71
C PRO A 76 -9.21 4.61 10.62
N ILE A 77 -8.90 4.82 9.33
CA ILE A 77 -9.64 4.21 8.23
C ILE A 77 -9.48 2.68 8.16
N CYS A 78 -8.48 2.11 8.85
CA CYS A 78 -8.26 0.66 8.94
C CYS A 78 -9.48 -0.11 9.44
N ILE A 79 -10.21 0.45 10.41
CA ILE A 79 -11.37 -0.20 11.02
C ILE A 79 -12.58 -0.26 10.08
N ASN A 80 -12.58 0.58 9.04
CA ASN A 80 -13.64 0.58 8.04
C ASN A 80 -13.39 -0.54 7.03
N VAL A 81 -14.03 -1.69 7.26
CA VAL A 81 -13.89 -2.89 6.42
C VAL A 81 -14.26 -2.66 4.95
N ASP A 82 -15.18 -1.74 4.67
CA ASP A 82 -15.58 -1.38 3.31
C ASP A 82 -14.46 -0.66 2.55
N PHE A 83 -13.50 -0.06 3.27
CA PHE A 83 -12.29 0.53 2.69
C PHE A 83 -11.10 -0.43 2.79
N ALA A 84 -10.82 -0.93 3.99
CA ALA A 84 -9.59 -1.63 4.32
C ALA A 84 -9.42 -2.95 3.56
N ILE A 85 -10.50 -3.73 3.41
CA ILE A 85 -10.44 -5.02 2.70
C ILE A 85 -10.19 -4.80 1.19
N PRO A 86 -10.97 -3.95 0.47
CA PRO A 86 -10.69 -3.67 -0.93
C PRO A 86 -9.29 -3.06 -1.14
N PHE A 87 -8.86 -2.13 -0.28
CA PHE A 87 -7.55 -1.49 -0.37
C PHE A 87 -6.40 -2.51 -0.28
N ARG A 88 -6.41 -3.38 0.74
CA ARG A 88 -5.41 -4.46 0.85
C ARG A 88 -5.44 -5.38 -0.37
N ARG A 89 -6.63 -5.67 -0.91
CA ARG A 89 -6.75 -6.49 -2.13
C ARG A 89 -6.14 -5.81 -3.35
N MET A 90 -6.31 -4.50 -3.51
CA MET A 90 -5.68 -3.73 -4.59
C MET A 90 -4.16 -3.80 -4.50
N ILE A 91 -3.60 -3.56 -3.31
CA ILE A 91 -2.15 -3.67 -3.07
C ILE A 91 -1.67 -5.10 -3.34
N ALA A 92 -2.36 -6.12 -2.83
CA ALA A 92 -2.00 -7.52 -3.04
C ALA A 92 -2.03 -7.91 -4.52
N ARG A 93 -2.99 -7.40 -5.31
CA ARG A 93 -3.02 -7.61 -6.78
C ARG A 93 -1.83 -6.98 -7.49
N ALA A 94 -1.35 -5.83 -7.00
CA ALA A 94 -0.22 -5.12 -7.59
C ALA A 94 1.14 -5.71 -7.16
N LEU A 95 1.23 -6.31 -5.97
CA LEU A 95 2.46 -6.87 -5.42
C LEU A 95 2.65 -8.37 -5.70
N PHE A 96 1.60 -9.17 -5.59
CA PHE A 96 1.69 -10.63 -5.63
C PHE A 96 1.63 -11.15 -7.06
N LYS A 97 2.27 -12.30 -7.32
CA LYS A 97 2.20 -12.95 -8.64
C LYS A 97 0.77 -13.35 -8.97
N LYS A 98 0.01 -13.78 -7.96
CA LYS A 98 -1.42 -14.11 -8.06
C LYS A 98 -2.16 -13.68 -6.80
N CYS A 99 -3.31 -13.05 -6.96
CA CYS A 99 -4.20 -12.69 -5.85
C CYS A 99 -5.63 -13.18 -6.17
N GLY A 100 -6.21 -13.96 -5.26
CA GLY A 100 -7.55 -14.53 -5.46
C GLY A 100 -8.65 -13.46 -5.38
N LYS A 101 -9.75 -13.66 -6.14
CA LYS A 101 -10.91 -12.75 -6.15
C LYS A 101 -11.50 -12.45 -4.76
N ASN A 102 -11.38 -13.41 -3.84
CA ASN A 102 -11.90 -13.33 -2.47
C ASN A 102 -10.77 -13.14 -1.44
N PHE A 103 -9.60 -12.62 -1.85
CA PHE A 103 -8.51 -12.35 -0.91
C PHE A 103 -8.98 -11.38 0.18
N ILE A 104 -8.69 -11.75 1.43
CA ILE A 104 -8.91 -10.95 2.62
C ILE A 104 -7.64 -11.07 3.44
N ALA A 105 -7.08 -9.93 3.82
CA ALA A 105 -6.05 -9.83 4.84
C ALA A 105 -6.56 -8.92 5.94
N ASP A 106 -6.35 -9.36 7.18
CA ASP A 106 -6.75 -8.60 8.35
C ASP A 106 -5.67 -7.58 8.75
N GLU A 107 -6.02 -6.68 9.65
CA GLU A 107 -5.07 -5.74 10.25
C GLU A 107 -3.90 -6.46 10.94
N ASN A 108 -2.74 -5.80 10.98
CA ASN A 108 -1.48 -6.32 11.53
C ASN A 108 -0.90 -7.52 10.75
N CYS A 109 -1.51 -7.93 9.64
CA CYS A 109 -0.91 -8.90 8.73
C CYS A 109 0.26 -8.26 7.99
N ARG A 110 1.46 -8.82 8.13
CA ARG A 110 2.65 -8.39 7.40
C ARG A 110 3.20 -9.52 6.55
N PHE A 111 3.77 -9.17 5.40
CA PHE A 111 4.49 -10.10 4.53
C PHE A 111 5.87 -9.55 4.16
N ASN A 112 6.78 -10.44 3.79
CA ASN A 112 8.18 -10.12 3.51
C ASN A 112 8.35 -9.46 2.13
N PHE A 113 8.07 -10.22 1.07
CA PHE A 113 8.19 -9.78 -0.32
C PHE A 113 6.97 -10.28 -1.09
N GLY A 114 6.17 -9.38 -1.65
CA GLY A 114 4.98 -9.77 -2.41
C GLY A 114 5.32 -10.52 -3.70
N GLN A 115 6.45 -10.19 -4.32
CA GLN A 115 6.90 -10.74 -5.60
C GLN A 115 7.23 -12.23 -5.54
N GLY A 116 7.51 -12.75 -4.34
CA GLY A 116 7.79 -14.16 -4.08
C GLY A 116 6.56 -14.98 -3.70
N ILE A 117 5.36 -14.37 -3.68
CA ILE A 117 4.08 -14.96 -3.25
C ILE A 117 3.13 -15.09 -4.45
#